data_AF-A0A9X9F280-F1
#
_entry.id   AF-A0A9X9F280-F1
#
_cell.length_a   1.000
_cell.length_b   1.000
_cell.length_c   1.000
_cell.angle_alpha   90.00
_cell.angle_beta   90.00
_cell.angle_gamma   90.00
#
_symmetry.space_group_name_H-M   'P 1'
#
loop_
_entity.id
_entity.type
_entity.pdbx_description
1 polymer ?
#
loop_
_entity_poly.entity_id
_entity_poly.type
_entity_poly.pdbx_seq_one_letter_code
_entity_poly.pdbx_strand_id
1 'polypeptide(L)'
;VIWDETPANMDAYRLYVGGLKGGHSGMEIDKQRGNANKVLGRVLRDLSAHTEFYISEVHGGLKTNAIPRESVATILIRTEDVGQVEEKLESWTRVLQEEMRAVDPDVHVTLTKLDETVEKVFAKETQKQLI
;
A
#
# COMPACT_ATOMS: atom_id res chain seq x y z
N VAL A 1 15.15 -4.80 10.98
CA VAL A 1 14.62 -3.54 10.40
C VAL A 1 15.63 -2.45 10.71
N ILE A 2 16.20 -1.85 9.67
CA ILE A 2 17.16 -0.74 9.78
C ILE A 2 16.40 0.54 9.45
N TRP A 3 16.69 1.60 10.20
CA TRP A 3 16.00 2.89 10.12
C TRP A 3 16.98 4.01 9.77
N ASP A 4 16.54 4.92 8.92
CA ASP A 4 17.20 6.19 8.61
C ASP A 4 16.32 7.36 9.09
N GLU A 5 16.93 8.52 9.26
CA GLU A 5 16.21 9.78 9.48
C GLU A 5 15.44 10.16 8.20
N THR A 6 14.25 10.73 8.38
CA THR A 6 13.44 11.24 7.27
C THR A 6 14.21 12.33 6.51
N PRO A 7 14.34 12.22 5.18
CA PRO A 7 14.95 13.28 4.37
C PRO A 7 14.16 14.59 4.43
N ALA A 8 14.85 15.71 4.25
CA ALA A 8 14.20 17.02 4.17
C ALA A 8 13.22 17.10 2.98
N ASN A 9 12.21 17.97 3.11
CA ASN A 9 11.19 18.24 2.08
C ASN A 9 10.32 17.02 1.70
N MET A 10 10.02 16.19 2.69
CA MET A 10 9.13 15.05 2.55
C MET A 10 7.83 15.30 3.31
N ASP A 11 6.70 15.01 2.68
CA ASP A 11 5.38 15.01 3.29
C ASP A 11 4.94 13.56 3.55
N ALA A 12 4.30 13.31 4.69
CA ALA A 12 3.77 12.00 5.04
C ALA A 12 2.37 11.77 4.44
N TYR A 13 2.16 10.59 3.89
CA TYR A 13 0.88 10.14 3.34
C TYR A 13 0.57 8.71 3.77
N ARG A 14 -0.72 8.46 3.99
CA ARG A 14 -1.27 7.13 4.15
C ARG A 14 -1.65 6.56 2.80
N LEU A 15 -0.96 5.51 2.39
CA LEU A 15 -1.36 4.66 1.28
C LEU A 15 -2.23 3.53 1.81
N TYR A 16 -3.50 3.48 1.42
CA TYR A 16 -4.47 2.51 1.91
C TYR A 16 -4.99 1.64 0.77
N VAL A 17 -5.04 0.34 1.00
CA VAL A 17 -5.72 -0.65 0.16
C VAL A 17 -6.93 -1.16 0.92
N GLY A 18 -8.12 -1.06 0.31
CA GLY A 18 -9.38 -1.48 0.92
C GLY A 18 -10.38 -2.00 -0.10
N GLY A 19 -11.61 -2.26 0.35
CA GLY A 19 -12.72 -2.73 -0.49
C GLY A 19 -12.70 -4.22 -0.84
N LEU A 20 -11.73 -4.97 -0.32
CA LEU A 20 -11.68 -6.43 -0.47
C LEU A 20 -12.62 -7.09 0.54
N LYS A 21 -13.26 -8.20 0.16
CA LYS A 21 -14.23 -8.91 1.02
C LYS A 21 -13.56 -9.64 2.19
N GLY A 22 -12.28 -9.98 2.08
CA GLY A 22 -11.56 -10.80 3.06
C GLY A 22 -12.17 -12.20 3.19
N GLY A 23 -12.00 -12.90 4.31
CA GLY A 23 -12.63 -14.21 4.53
C GLY A 23 -11.77 -15.16 5.35
N HIS A 24 -12.27 -16.37 5.63
CA HIS A 24 -11.50 -17.38 6.36
C HIS A 24 -10.54 -18.12 5.42
N SER A 25 -9.23 -18.04 5.67
CA SER A 25 -8.22 -18.59 4.75
C SER A 25 -8.28 -20.11 4.60
N GLY A 26 -8.91 -20.84 5.52
CA GLY A 26 -9.11 -22.29 5.39
C GLY A 26 -10.37 -22.72 4.62
N MET A 27 -11.41 -21.88 4.58
CA MET A 27 -12.73 -22.25 4.02
C MET A 27 -13.08 -21.47 2.75
N GLU A 28 -12.43 -20.34 2.52
CA GLU A 28 -12.78 -19.40 1.46
C GLU A 28 -11.60 -19.09 0.54
N ILE A 29 -10.51 -19.85 0.64
CA ILE A 29 -9.34 -19.71 -0.25
C ILE A 29 -9.65 -20.13 -1.68
N ASP A 30 -10.57 -21.09 -1.84
CA ASP A 30 -11.16 -21.54 -3.10
C ASP A 30 -11.95 -20.43 -3.81
N LYS A 31 -12.42 -19.42 -3.06
CA LYS A 31 -13.15 -18.25 -3.61
C LYS A 31 -12.24 -17.22 -4.29
N GLN A 32 -10.92 -17.44 -4.28
CA GLN A 32 -9.92 -16.62 -4.96
C GLN A 32 -10.02 -15.12 -4.64
N ARG A 33 -10.43 -14.78 -3.41
CA ARG A 33 -10.53 -13.38 -2.97
C ARG A 33 -9.15 -12.74 -2.90
N GLY A 34 -9.09 -11.46 -3.23
CA GLY A 34 -7.87 -10.67 -3.18
C GLY A 34 -7.31 -10.57 -1.75
N ASN A 35 -5.99 -10.41 -1.66
CA ASN A 35 -5.28 -10.23 -0.41
C ASN A 35 -4.68 -8.82 -0.38
N ALA A 36 -5.15 -7.98 0.54
CA ALA A 36 -4.75 -6.59 0.62
C ALA A 36 -3.24 -6.38 0.77
N ASN A 37 -2.54 -7.26 1.50
CA ASN A 37 -1.08 -7.17 1.68
C ASN A 37 -0.35 -7.41 0.35
N LYS A 38 -0.82 -8.36 -0.45
CA LYS A 38 -0.25 -8.60 -1.78
C LYS A 38 -0.50 -7.44 -2.72
N VAL A 39 -1.70 -6.85 -2.67
CA VAL A 39 -2.04 -5.67 -3.47
C VAL A 39 -1.16 -4.48 -3.08
N LEU A 40 -1.03 -4.19 -1.79
CA LEU A 40 -0.17 -3.10 -1.30
C LEU A 40 1.28 -3.28 -1.76
N GLY A 41 1.83 -4.49 -1.66
CA GLY A 41 3.18 -4.79 -2.15
C GLY A 41 3.34 -4.56 -3.66
N ARG A 42 2.35 -4.97 -4.48
CA ARG A 42 2.36 -4.72 -5.94
C ARG A 42 2.40 -3.22 -6.25
N VAL A 43 1.56 -2.44 -5.56
CA VAL A 43 1.48 -0.99 -5.73
C VAL A 43 2.79 -0.32 -5.32
N LEU A 44 3.32 -0.63 -4.13
CA LEU A 44 4.57 -0.04 -3.63
C LEU A 44 5.76 -0.37 -4.55
N ARG A 45 5.84 -1.61 -5.05
CA ARG A 45 6.90 -2.02 -5.98
C ARG A 45 6.84 -1.22 -7.28
N ASP A 46 5.66 -1.06 -7.86
CA ASP A 46 5.49 -0.30 -9.10
C ASP A 46 5.70 1.21 -8.90
N LEU A 47 5.26 1.78 -7.78
CA LEU A 47 5.62 3.16 -7.41
C LEU A 47 7.14 3.33 -7.32
N SER A 48 7.86 2.34 -6.78
CA SER A 48 9.32 2.46 -6.53
C SER A 48 10.13 2.53 -7.82
N ALA A 49 9.55 2.08 -8.94
CA ALA A 49 10.17 2.17 -10.26
C ALA A 49 10.02 3.56 -10.91
N HIS A 50 9.09 4.40 -10.44
CA HIS A 50 8.72 5.66 -11.10
C HIS A 50 8.87 6.89 -10.20
N THR A 51 8.75 6.71 -8.89
CA THR A 51 8.73 7.80 -7.91
C THR A 51 9.64 7.45 -6.74
N GLU A 52 10.46 8.41 -6.32
CA GLU A 52 11.23 8.26 -5.09
C GLU A 52 10.31 8.45 -3.88
N PHE A 53 10.22 7.42 -3.04
CA PHE A 53 9.50 7.48 -1.78
C PHE A 53 10.22 6.70 -0.69
N TYR A 54 9.79 6.93 0.54
CA TYR A 54 10.24 6.24 1.74
C TYR A 54 9.05 5.64 2.47
N ILE A 55 9.29 4.60 3.25
CA ILE A 55 8.26 3.94 4.05
C ILE A 55 8.63 4.10 5.51
N SER A 56 7.71 4.56 6.35
CA SER A 56 7.91 4.52 7.81
C SER A 56 7.18 3.36 8.47
N GLU A 57 6.01 2.98 7.94
CA GLU A 57 5.18 1.95 8.53
C GLU A 57 4.46 1.14 7.47
N VAL A 58 4.25 -0.15 7.74
CA VAL A 58 3.36 -1.03 6.95
C VAL A 58 2.60 -1.93 7.90
N HIS A 59 1.27 -1.93 7.77
CA HIS A 59 0.36 -2.76 8.54
C HIS A 59 -0.66 -3.41 7.62
N GLY A 60 -0.95 -4.69 7.81
CA GLY A 60 -1.91 -5.33 6.94
C GLY A 60 -2.37 -6.70 7.43
N GLY A 61 -3.68 -6.90 7.37
CA GLY A 61 -4.34 -8.06 7.98
C GLY A 61 -4.53 -7.93 9.49
N LEU A 62 -5.58 -8.58 10.00
CA LEU A 62 -5.95 -8.54 11.43
C LEU A 62 -5.67 -9.87 12.14
N LYS A 63 -5.81 -11.00 11.43
CA LYS A 63 -5.67 -12.36 11.98
C LYS A 63 -4.91 -13.23 11.01
N THR A 64 -4.11 -14.17 11.52
CA THR A 64 -3.30 -15.10 10.72
C THR A 64 -4.13 -16.05 9.85
N ASN A 65 -5.37 -16.34 10.26
CA ASN A 65 -6.31 -17.21 9.53
C ASN A 65 -7.36 -16.45 8.70
N ALA A 66 -7.17 -15.14 8.49
CA ALA A 66 -8.05 -14.34 7.67
C ALA A 66 -7.34 -13.87 6.40
N ILE A 67 -8.04 -13.93 5.26
CA ILE A 67 -7.61 -13.25 4.04
C ILE A 67 -7.68 -11.74 4.34
N PRO A 68 -6.55 -11.00 4.29
CA PRO A 68 -6.53 -9.57 4.59
C PRO A 68 -7.43 -8.79 3.63
N ARG A 69 -8.42 -8.09 4.20
CA ARG A 69 -9.30 -7.20 3.45
C ARG A 69 -8.77 -5.76 3.32
N GLU A 70 -7.84 -5.39 4.19
CA GLU A 70 -7.26 -4.04 4.20
C GLU A 70 -5.78 -4.10 4.55
N SER A 71 -5.04 -3.14 4.00
CA SER A 71 -3.61 -2.97 4.23
C SER A 71 -3.28 -1.49 4.11
N VAL A 72 -2.31 -1.02 4.89
CA VAL A 72 -1.93 0.38 4.97
C VAL A 72 -0.40 0.48 5.03
N ALA A 73 0.13 1.49 4.35
CA ALA A 73 1.50 1.94 4.52
C ALA A 73 1.52 3.44 4.79
N THR A 74 2.42 3.88 5.65
CA THR A 74 2.79 5.29 5.75
C THR A 74 4.00 5.50 4.86
N ILE A 75 3.82 6.31 3.83
CA ILE A 75 4.87 6.65 2.87
C ILE A 75 5.19 8.14 2.95
N LEU A 76 6.43 8.46 2.62
CA LEU A 76 6.90 9.83 2.52
C LEU A 76 7.31 10.11 1.08
N ILE A 77 6.75 11.16 0.51
CA ILE A 77 6.97 11.60 -0.87
C ILE A 77 7.17 13.11 -0.90
N ARG A 78 7.86 13.60 -1.94
CA ARG A 78 7.96 15.04 -2.17
C ARG A 78 6.61 15.59 -2.60
N THR A 79 6.28 16.81 -2.20
CA THR A 79 5.02 17.47 -2.55
C THR A 79 4.81 17.59 -4.07
N GLU A 80 5.89 17.74 -4.84
CA GLU A 80 5.86 17.81 -6.31
C GLU A 80 5.47 16.48 -6.99
N ASP A 81 5.73 15.35 -6.33
CA ASP A 81 5.47 14.01 -6.87
C ASP A 81 4.04 13.52 -6.56
N VAL A 82 3.29 14.22 -5.70
CA VAL A 82 1.96 13.79 -5.20
C VAL A 82 0.96 13.57 -6.34
N GLY A 83 0.86 14.51 -7.28
CA GLY A 83 -0.09 14.39 -8.39
C GLY A 83 0.18 13.17 -9.27
N GLN A 84 1.46 12.88 -9.54
CA GLN A 84 1.86 11.68 -10.29
C GLN A 84 1.48 10.40 -9.52
N VAL A 85 1.70 10.37 -8.21
CA VAL A 85 1.33 9.23 -7.37
C VAL A 85 -0.19 9.03 -7.39
N GLU A 86 -0.99 10.08 -7.20
CA GLU A 86 -2.46 10.00 -7.24
C GLU A 86 -2.98 9.44 -8.56
N GLU A 87 -2.52 9.96 -9.71
CA GLU A 87 -2.88 9.43 -11.03
C GLU A 87 -2.54 7.94 -11.18
N LYS A 88 -1.37 7.55 -10.66
CA LYS A 88 -0.92 6.16 -10.69
C LYS A 88 -1.80 5.26 -9.82
N LEU A 89 -2.24 5.73 -8.66
CA LEU A 89 -3.13 4.99 -7.76
C LEU A 89 -4.55 4.87 -8.31
N GLU A 90 -5.05 5.88 -9.02
CA GLU A 90 -6.31 5.77 -9.76
C GLU A 90 -6.23 4.70 -10.85
N SER A 91 -5.12 4.66 -11.60
CA SER A 91 -4.87 3.62 -12.61
C SER A 91 -4.82 2.23 -11.96
N TRP A 92 -4.11 2.08 -10.84
CA TRP A 92 -4.08 0.83 -10.08
C TRP A 92 -5.46 0.41 -9.60
N THR A 93 -6.28 1.33 -9.10
CA THR A 93 -7.65 1.04 -8.68
C THR A 93 -8.45 0.45 -9.85
N ARG A 94 -8.40 1.05 -11.04
CA ARG A 94 -9.09 0.53 -12.22
C ARG A 94 -8.59 -0.85 -12.63
N VAL A 95 -7.27 -1.06 -12.64
CA VAL A 95 -6.67 -2.36 -12.98
C VAL A 95 -7.13 -3.43 -11.99
N LEU A 96 -7.10 -3.15 -10.69
CA LEU A 96 -7.48 -4.11 -9.65
C LEU A 96 -8.97 -4.44 -9.71
N GLN A 97 -9.82 -3.44 -9.94
CA GLN A 97 -11.26 -3.65 -10.08
C GLN A 97 -11.60 -4.51 -11.30
N GLU A 98 -10.87 -4.38 -12.41
CA GLU A 98 -11.04 -5.25 -13.57
C GLU A 98 -10.49 -6.66 -13.30
N GLU A 99 -9.28 -6.78 -12.75
CA GLU A 99 -8.66 -8.07 -12.38
C GLU A 99 -9.55 -8.87 -11.40
N MET A 100 -10.20 -8.18 -10.47
CA MET A 100 -10.97 -8.80 -9.37
C MET A 100 -12.48 -8.60 -9.50
N ARG A 101 -12.96 -8.19 -10.68
CA ARG A 101 -14.37 -7.79 -10.91
C ARG A 101 -15.41 -8.78 -10.38
N ALA A 102 -15.13 -10.08 -10.51
CA ALA A 102 -16.05 -11.13 -10.07
C ALA A 102 -16.06 -11.35 -8.54
N VAL A 103 -14.94 -11.05 -7.87
CA VAL A 103 -14.71 -11.47 -6.47
C VAL A 103 -14.65 -10.27 -5.52
N ASP A 104 -13.95 -9.20 -5.89
CA ASP A 104 -13.71 -8.00 -5.08
C ASP A 104 -13.84 -6.72 -5.95
N PRO A 105 -15.04 -6.42 -6.50
CA PRO A 105 -15.24 -5.30 -7.43
C PRO A 105 -15.03 -3.93 -6.79
N ASP A 106 -15.08 -3.84 -5.46
CA ASP A 106 -14.97 -2.58 -4.72
C ASP A 106 -13.53 -2.30 -4.27
N VAL A 107 -12.55 -3.13 -4.68
CA VAL A 107 -11.14 -2.93 -4.35
C VAL A 107 -10.68 -1.54 -4.81
N HIS A 108 -9.95 -0.85 -3.96
CA HIS A 108 -9.44 0.48 -4.26
C HIS A 108 -8.15 0.76 -3.50
N VAL A 109 -7.41 1.74 -4.03
CA VAL A 109 -6.19 2.26 -3.42
C VAL A 109 -6.32 3.77 -3.29
N THR A 110 -6.07 4.31 -2.09
CA THR A 110 -6.18 5.75 -1.81
C THR A 110 -4.93 6.28 -1.16
N LEU A 111 -4.67 7.56 -1.39
CA LEU A 111 -3.63 8.34 -0.74
C LEU A 111 -4.28 9.42 0.12
N THR A 112 -3.83 9.59 1.36
CA THR A 112 -4.34 10.65 2.24
C THR A 112 -3.18 11.33 2.93
N LYS A 113 -3.09 12.66 2.84
CA LYS A 113 -2.05 13.42 3.54
C LYS A 113 -2.20 13.24 5.05
N LEU A 114 -1.07 13.10 5.74
CA LEU A 114 -1.00 13.02 7.19
C LEU A 114 -0.43 14.32 7.74
N ASP A 115 -1.07 14.87 8.77
CA ASP A 115 -0.62 16.09 9.47
C ASP A 115 0.37 15.76 10.60
N GLU A 116 1.22 14.74 10.40
CA GLU A 116 2.17 14.27 11.39
C GLU A 116 3.61 14.33 10.86
N THR A 117 4.53 14.73 11.73
CA THR A 117 5.96 14.67 11.43
C THR A 117 6.42 13.24 11.65
N VAL A 118 6.88 12.61 10.58
CA VAL A 118 7.51 11.29 10.64
C VAL A 118 9.02 11.49 10.70
N GLU A 119 9.64 11.13 11.82
CA GLU A 119 11.08 11.35 12.04
C GLU A 119 11.96 10.29 11.38
N LYS A 120 11.44 9.06 11.23
CA LYS A 120 12.21 7.91 10.77
C LYS A 120 11.51 7.15 9.68
N VAL A 121 12.31 6.64 8.76
CA VAL A 121 11.90 5.79 7.65
C VAL A 121 12.74 4.53 7.61
N PHE A 122 12.25 3.48 6.99
CA PHE A 122 13.05 2.31 6.68
C PHE A 122 14.23 2.73 5.81
N ALA A 123 15.42 2.25 6.18
CA ALA A 123 16.58 2.39 5.34
C ALA A 123 16.32 1.72 3.98
N LYS A 124 16.93 2.23 2.90
CA LYS A 124 16.64 1.74 1.53
C LYS A 124 16.84 0.22 1.38
N GLU A 125 17.76 -0.38 2.12
CA GLU A 125 17.93 -1.84 2.14
C GLU A 125 16.72 -2.56 2.74
N THR A 126 16.20 -2.07 3.88
CA THR A 126 15.00 -2.62 4.53
C THR A 126 13.77 -2.43 3.64
N GLN A 127 13.62 -1.26 3.02
CA GLN A 127 12.54 -0.99 2.07
C GLN A 127 12.59 -1.95 0.87
N LYS A 128 13.76 -2.21 0.29
CA LYS A 128 13.92 -3.16 -0.83
C LYS A 128 13.63 -4.60 -0.45
N GLN A 129 13.88 -5.01 0.79
CA GLN A 129 13.52 -6.36 1.26
C GLN A 129 12.01 -6.52 1.47
N LEU A 130 11.30 -5.40 1.66
CA LEU A 130 9.86 -5.38 1.90
C LEU A 130 9.03 -5.45 0.60
N ILE A 131 9.53 -4.87 -0.51
CA ILE A 131 8.78 -4.66 -1.76
C ILE A 131 9.31 -5.45 -2.95
#